data_AF-A0A1M6MVA0-F1
#
_entry.id   AF-A0A1M6MVA0-F1
#
_cell.length_a   1.000
_cell.length_b   1.000
_cell.length_c   1.000
_cell.angle_alpha   90.00
_cell.angle_beta   90.00
_cell.angle_gamma   90.00
#
_symmetry.space_group_name_H-M   'P 1'
#
loop_
_entity.id
_entity.type
_entity.pdbx_description
1 polymer ?
#
loop_
_entity_poly.entity_id
_entity_poly.type
_entity_poly.pdbx_seq_one_letter_code
_entity_poly.pdbx_strand_id
1 'polypeptide(L)'
;MIDINTQEEFNKKITERSIDGLKVLTFKNCNFNCNINLRYSNVHSVDFLNCTFKHEFIFKCTVSKNANFERCTFFSLADFSNSEFKEKVKVRFYNSKFNSLAKFDNTTFSDLADFWGVHFNQKIIFYKTDFLGTVVFSRTTFKENVLFTYSLFDKLVIFRGTIFQKGLDLSLAIISGELSPFDIKIKDFESNGNVKDEELYEKYVSNEGIIVEKNKRETFRILKRHFLNQHNSIDYLKFSSLEQKTYTSELRKKVFSKKLDKKPIQDYIILKLNFLSNNHGKSYLRAILFTLLIGLMFFYFSIIATENFYISLTGITLETFYKNVKYFFIFLTPTHRISFMDEANPKTFFYVWNFIGRIFISYGIYQTIQAFRKFKK
;
A
#
# COMPACT_ATOMS: atom_id res chain seq x y z
N MET A 1 -26.03 30.41 9.95
CA MET A 1 -24.84 30.08 10.74
C MET A 1 -24.45 31.32 11.54
N ILE A 2 -23.94 31.17 12.75
CA ILE A 2 -23.50 32.28 13.61
C ILE A 2 -22.05 32.62 13.24
N ASP A 3 -21.79 33.85 12.84
CA ASP A 3 -20.43 34.28 12.51
C ASP A 3 -19.69 34.76 13.76
N ILE A 4 -18.44 34.32 13.90
CA ILE A 4 -17.50 34.74 14.94
C ILE A 4 -16.31 35.37 14.23
N ASN A 5 -16.13 36.67 14.41
CA ASN A 5 -15.24 37.46 13.57
C ASN A 5 -13.91 37.81 14.24
N THR A 6 -13.79 37.63 15.56
CA THR A 6 -12.55 37.89 16.30
C THR A 6 -12.29 36.83 17.36
N GLN A 7 -11.00 36.67 17.73
CA GLN A 7 -10.59 35.82 18.84
C GLN A 7 -11.18 36.29 20.18
N GLU A 8 -11.37 37.60 20.35
CA GLU A 8 -11.98 38.17 21.56
C GLU A 8 -13.44 37.76 21.71
N GLU A 9 -14.21 37.78 20.62
CA GLU A 9 -15.61 37.33 20.61
C GLU A 9 -15.70 35.84 20.99
N PHE A 10 -14.80 35.03 20.43
CA PHE A 10 -14.65 33.63 20.80
C PHE A 10 -14.33 33.46 22.30
N ASN A 11 -13.33 34.18 22.81
CA ASN A 11 -12.90 34.12 24.20
C ASN A 11 -13.99 34.52 25.19
N LYS A 12 -14.82 35.51 24.84
CA LYS A 12 -15.96 35.92 25.67
C LYS A 12 -16.98 34.79 25.82
N LYS A 13 -17.38 34.16 24.70
CA LYS A 13 -18.37 33.07 24.68
C LYS A 13 -17.94 31.83 25.48
N ILE A 14 -16.64 31.55 25.58
CA ILE A 14 -16.13 30.38 26.33
C ILE A 14 -15.92 30.68 27.82
N THR A 15 -15.63 31.93 28.18
CA THR A 15 -15.43 32.34 29.58
C THR A 15 -16.75 32.25 30.36
N GLU A 16 -17.85 32.60 29.71
CA GLU A 16 -19.21 32.49 30.25
C GLU A 16 -19.66 31.04 30.52
N ARG A 17 -18.88 30.03 30.09
CA ARG A 17 -19.26 28.61 30.13
C ARG A 17 -18.20 27.74 30.81
N SER A 18 -17.55 28.22 31.86
CA SER A 18 -16.58 27.40 32.60
C SER A 18 -17.26 26.50 33.65
N ILE A 19 -16.68 25.30 33.86
CA ILE A 19 -17.06 24.35 34.92
C ILE A 19 -15.80 24.04 35.71
N ASP A 20 -15.80 24.25 37.03
CA ASP A 20 -14.63 24.03 37.89
C ASP A 20 -13.35 24.75 37.40
N GLY A 21 -13.51 25.94 36.80
CA GLY A 21 -12.40 26.71 36.21
C GLY A 21 -11.88 26.17 34.87
N LEU A 22 -12.44 25.07 34.37
CA LEU A 22 -12.14 24.50 33.07
C LEU A 22 -13.07 25.06 31.99
N LYS A 23 -12.53 25.33 30.79
CA LYS A 23 -13.31 25.90 29.69
C LYS A 23 -14.22 24.84 29.07
N VAL A 24 -15.48 25.17 28.76
CA VAL A 24 -16.36 24.36 27.91
C VAL A 24 -16.50 25.05 26.56
N LEU A 25 -16.19 24.33 25.48
CA LEU A 25 -16.31 24.84 24.12
C LEU A 25 -17.57 24.24 23.49
N THR A 26 -18.61 25.03 23.25
CA THR A 26 -19.85 24.54 22.62
C THR A 26 -20.33 25.50 21.54
N PHE A 27 -20.17 25.10 20.29
CA PHE A 27 -20.50 25.88 19.11
C PHE A 27 -21.23 24.99 18.10
N LYS A 28 -22.40 25.44 17.64
CA LYS A 28 -23.20 24.72 16.66
C LYS A 28 -23.55 25.66 15.51
N ASN A 29 -23.36 25.22 14.27
CA ASN A 29 -23.66 26.00 13.08
C ASN A 29 -22.94 27.35 13.06
N CYS A 30 -21.64 27.39 13.39
CA CYS A 30 -20.85 28.62 13.46
C CYS A 30 -19.85 28.75 12.29
N ASN A 31 -19.61 29.97 11.82
CA ASN A 31 -18.48 30.29 10.96
C ASN A 31 -17.46 31.12 11.75
N PHE A 32 -16.21 30.66 11.79
CA PHE A 32 -15.10 31.38 12.38
C PHE A 32 -14.32 32.07 11.25
N ASN A 33 -14.47 33.39 11.20
CA ASN A 33 -13.83 34.28 10.22
C ASN A 33 -12.51 34.88 10.74
N CYS A 34 -11.95 34.31 11.81
CA CYS A 34 -10.66 34.69 12.38
C CYS A 34 -9.85 33.45 12.76
N ASN A 35 -8.57 33.67 13.10
CA ASN A 35 -7.77 32.63 13.74
C ASN A 35 -8.40 32.27 15.10
N ILE A 36 -8.40 30.99 15.43
CA ILE A 36 -8.78 30.48 16.75
C ILE A 36 -7.56 29.84 17.38
N ASN A 37 -7.08 30.41 18.48
CA ASN A 37 -5.87 29.97 19.15
C ASN A 37 -6.13 29.55 20.60
N LEU A 38 -6.03 28.25 20.83
CA LEU A 38 -6.19 27.58 22.13
C LEU A 38 -4.88 26.85 22.46
N ARG A 39 -3.89 27.57 23.00
CA ARG A 39 -2.53 27.03 23.24
C ARG A 39 -2.19 26.58 24.66
N TYR A 40 -2.97 26.96 25.67
CA TYR A 40 -2.74 26.54 27.07
C TYR A 40 -4.04 26.57 27.85
N SER A 41 -4.93 25.61 27.56
CA SER A 41 -6.17 25.45 28.32
C SER A 41 -6.41 23.99 28.65
N ASN A 42 -6.60 23.70 29.95
CA ASN A 42 -7.35 22.54 30.35
C ASN A 42 -8.81 22.77 29.94
N VAL A 43 -9.29 21.93 29.03
CA VAL A 43 -10.64 22.04 28.49
C VAL A 43 -11.48 20.92 29.10
N HIS A 44 -12.66 21.29 29.60
CA HIS A 44 -13.58 20.30 30.14
C HIS A 44 -14.12 19.44 29.01
N SER A 45 -14.90 20.03 28.10
CA SER A 45 -15.44 19.36 26.92
C SER A 45 -15.36 20.25 25.68
N VAL A 46 -15.39 19.62 24.51
CA VAL A 46 -15.38 20.30 23.22
C VAL A 46 -16.51 19.78 22.36
N ASP A 47 -17.32 20.69 21.83
CA ASP A 47 -18.42 20.40 20.92
C ASP A 47 -18.49 21.48 19.84
N PHE A 48 -17.82 21.24 18.71
CA PHE A 48 -18.00 21.97 17.47
C PHE A 48 -18.83 21.10 16.51
N LEU A 49 -20.08 21.50 16.26
CA LEU A 49 -20.99 20.76 15.37
C LEU A 49 -21.37 21.63 14.18
N ASN A 50 -21.11 21.14 12.97
CA ASN A 50 -21.40 21.85 11.73
C ASN A 50 -20.76 23.26 11.70
N CYS A 51 -19.48 23.34 12.08
CA CYS A 51 -18.74 24.60 12.15
C CYS A 51 -17.72 24.74 11.02
N THR A 52 -17.55 25.96 10.51
CA THR A 52 -16.57 26.28 9.48
C THR A 52 -15.48 27.17 10.04
N PHE A 53 -14.21 26.80 9.87
CA PHE A 53 -13.06 27.61 10.25
C PHE A 53 -12.36 28.11 8.98
N LYS A 54 -12.45 29.41 8.71
CA LYS A 54 -11.87 30.01 7.49
C LYS A 54 -10.37 30.25 7.61
N HIS A 55 -9.90 30.54 8.82
CA HIS A 55 -8.49 30.77 9.13
C HIS A 55 -7.92 29.69 10.06
N GLU A 56 -6.74 29.92 10.61
CA GLU A 56 -6.01 28.92 11.38
C GLU A 56 -6.79 28.51 12.63
N PHE A 57 -6.88 27.20 12.86
CA PHE A 57 -7.43 26.62 14.07
C PHE A 57 -6.31 25.92 14.83
N ILE A 58 -5.92 26.46 15.97
CA ILE A 58 -4.86 25.94 16.81
C ILE A 58 -5.48 25.45 18.10
N PHE A 59 -5.37 24.15 18.35
CA PHE A 59 -5.90 23.46 19.51
C PHE A 59 -4.78 22.61 20.10
N LYS A 60 -4.09 23.14 21.11
CA LYS A 60 -3.04 22.43 21.86
C LYS A 60 -3.48 22.39 23.32
N CYS A 61 -4.32 21.41 23.64
CA CYS A 61 -5.05 21.38 24.90
C CYS A 61 -5.08 19.97 25.49
N THR A 62 -5.19 19.91 26.82
CA THR A 62 -5.56 18.69 27.54
C THR A 62 -7.06 18.69 27.76
N VAL A 63 -7.75 17.63 27.34
CA VAL A 63 -9.22 17.53 27.43
C VAL A 63 -9.63 16.45 28.42
N SER A 64 -10.60 16.75 29.28
CA SER A 64 -11.04 15.86 30.38
C SER A 64 -12.39 15.17 30.15
N LYS A 65 -13.16 15.60 29.14
CA LYS A 65 -14.39 14.96 28.64
C LYS A 65 -14.36 14.93 27.12
N ASN A 66 -15.38 14.31 26.51
CA ASN A 66 -15.48 14.12 25.06
C ASN A 66 -15.19 15.39 24.26
N ALA A 67 -14.54 15.20 23.11
CA ALA A 67 -14.20 16.25 22.17
C ALA A 67 -14.77 15.93 20.79
N ASN A 68 -15.83 16.63 20.40
CA ASN A 68 -16.54 16.45 19.15
C ASN A 68 -16.27 17.63 18.21
N PHE A 69 -15.77 17.33 17.02
CA PHE A 69 -15.57 18.21 15.87
C PHE A 69 -16.33 17.60 14.69
N GLU A 70 -17.65 17.52 14.79
CA GLU A 70 -18.49 16.80 13.82
C GLU A 70 -18.94 17.73 12.69
N ARG A 71 -18.80 17.25 11.45
CA ARG A 71 -19.17 17.98 10.22
C ARG A 71 -18.49 19.36 10.17
N CYS A 72 -17.27 19.46 10.70
CA CYS A 72 -16.50 20.69 10.66
C CYS A 72 -15.70 20.80 9.36
N THR A 73 -15.55 22.02 8.85
CA THR A 73 -14.69 22.30 7.69
C THR A 73 -13.58 23.27 8.09
N PHE A 74 -12.33 22.85 7.93
CA PHE A 74 -11.14 23.67 8.16
C PHE A 74 -10.54 24.07 6.81
N PHE A 75 -10.62 25.36 6.47
CA PHE A 75 -10.08 25.89 5.21
C PHE A 75 -8.59 26.21 5.28
N SER A 76 -8.09 26.58 6.46
CA SER A 76 -6.66 26.80 6.74
C SER A 76 -6.08 25.70 7.64
N LEU A 77 -4.85 25.89 8.12
CA LEU A 77 -4.16 25.00 9.03
C LEU A 77 -5.04 24.64 10.24
N ALA A 78 -5.18 23.35 10.51
CA ALA A 78 -5.78 22.82 11.73
C ALA A 78 -4.71 22.08 12.55
N ASP A 79 -4.20 22.72 13.60
CA ASP A 79 -3.08 22.22 14.39
C ASP A 79 -3.57 21.70 15.75
N PHE A 80 -3.60 20.38 15.88
CA PHE A 80 -3.94 19.65 17.11
C PHE A 80 -2.69 19.17 17.89
N SER A 81 -1.49 19.55 17.44
CA SER A 81 -0.24 19.00 17.99
C SER A 81 -0.07 19.23 19.49
N ASN A 82 0.55 18.27 20.17
CA ASN A 82 0.76 18.26 21.63
C ASN A 82 -0.55 18.30 22.44
N SER A 83 -1.68 17.89 21.83
CA SER A 83 -2.92 17.71 22.58
C SER A 83 -2.95 16.37 23.29
N GLU A 84 -3.63 16.32 24.42
CA GLU A 84 -3.81 15.11 25.21
C GLU A 84 -5.30 14.90 25.50
N PHE A 85 -5.82 13.76 25.06
CA PHE A 85 -7.18 13.33 25.35
C PHE A 85 -7.11 12.18 26.34
N LYS A 86 -7.48 12.46 27.60
CA LYS A 86 -7.34 11.53 28.74
C LYS A 86 -8.18 10.26 28.57
N GLU A 87 -7.97 9.28 29.44
CA GLU A 87 -8.78 8.06 29.44
C GLU A 87 -10.28 8.36 29.49
N LYS A 88 -11.10 7.51 28.84
CA LYS A 88 -12.56 7.66 28.73
C LYS A 88 -13.02 8.89 27.93
N VAL A 89 -12.09 9.69 27.40
CA VAL A 89 -12.40 10.80 26.48
C VAL A 89 -12.50 10.27 25.06
N LYS A 90 -13.69 10.35 24.47
CA LYS A 90 -13.92 10.03 23.06
C LYS A 90 -13.72 11.28 22.22
N VAL A 91 -12.86 11.19 21.22
CA VAL A 91 -12.61 12.26 20.25
C VAL A 91 -13.25 11.90 18.92
N ARG A 92 -14.01 12.82 18.33
CA ARG A 92 -14.70 12.60 17.05
C ARG A 92 -14.44 13.73 16.08
N PHE A 93 -14.01 13.39 14.88
CA PHE A 93 -13.92 14.26 13.72
C PHE A 93 -14.98 13.88 12.66
N TYR A 94 -16.07 13.22 13.08
CA TYR A 94 -17.06 12.60 12.20
C TYR A 94 -17.48 13.51 11.03
N ASN A 95 -17.29 13.03 9.79
CA ASN A 95 -17.61 13.76 8.55
C ASN A 95 -16.97 15.15 8.42
N SER A 96 -15.84 15.40 9.07
CA SER A 96 -15.10 16.66 8.94
C SER A 96 -14.20 16.69 7.71
N LYS A 97 -13.83 17.90 7.28
CA LYS A 97 -13.02 18.15 6.10
C LYS A 97 -11.86 19.09 6.43
N PHE A 98 -10.65 18.62 6.15
CA PHE A 98 -9.42 19.40 6.24
C PHE A 98 -8.97 19.76 4.82
N ASN A 99 -9.24 21.00 4.41
CA ASN A 99 -8.87 21.49 3.07
C ASN A 99 -7.38 21.88 2.97
N SER A 100 -6.77 22.26 4.09
CA SER A 100 -5.34 22.53 4.23
C SER A 100 -4.68 21.49 5.14
N LEU A 101 -3.44 21.75 5.58
CA LEU A 101 -2.68 20.88 6.47
C LEU A 101 -3.42 20.66 7.80
N ALA A 102 -3.43 19.41 8.26
CA ALA A 102 -3.84 19.03 9.60
C ALA A 102 -2.64 18.43 10.32
N LYS A 103 -2.40 18.81 11.58
CA LYS A 103 -1.28 18.33 12.40
C LYS A 103 -1.79 17.64 13.66
N PHE A 104 -1.24 16.48 13.96
CA PHE A 104 -1.51 15.69 15.17
C PHE A 104 -0.20 15.25 15.85
N ASP A 105 0.87 16.01 15.61
CA ASP A 105 2.22 15.70 16.07
C ASP A 105 2.24 15.61 17.61
N ASN A 106 2.86 14.57 18.16
CA ASN A 106 2.94 14.33 19.62
C ASN A 106 1.56 14.38 20.32
N THR A 107 0.50 13.93 19.66
CA THR A 107 -0.86 13.91 20.23
C THR A 107 -1.17 12.54 20.82
N THR A 108 -1.80 12.51 21.99
CA THR A 108 -2.22 11.26 22.64
C THR A 108 -3.73 11.13 22.69
N PHE A 109 -4.25 10.03 22.13
CA PHE A 109 -5.64 9.60 22.23
C PHE A 109 -5.72 8.36 23.14
N SER A 110 -6.11 8.57 24.40
CA SER A 110 -6.11 7.48 25.39
C SER A 110 -7.25 6.47 25.21
N ASP A 111 -8.32 6.87 24.51
CA ASP A 111 -9.52 6.06 24.25
C ASP A 111 -9.90 6.20 22.76
N LEU A 112 -11.19 6.21 22.40
CA LEU A 112 -11.67 6.31 21.02
C LEU A 112 -11.20 7.61 20.32
N ALA A 113 -10.53 7.45 19.17
CA ALA A 113 -10.30 8.51 18.18
C ALA A 113 -11.02 8.17 16.87
N ASP A 114 -12.12 8.88 16.59
CA ASP A 114 -13.00 8.58 15.46
C ASP A 114 -12.87 9.61 14.33
N PHE A 115 -12.27 9.19 13.22
CA PHE A 115 -12.13 9.94 11.97
C PHE A 115 -13.08 9.45 10.88
N TRP A 116 -14.21 8.84 11.24
CA TRP A 116 -15.16 8.31 10.27
C TRP A 116 -15.61 9.35 9.26
N GLY A 117 -15.53 9.02 7.97
CA GLY A 117 -15.96 9.88 6.87
C GLY A 117 -15.13 11.16 6.68
N VAL A 118 -13.98 11.29 7.37
CA VAL A 118 -13.13 12.47 7.26
C VAL A 118 -12.47 12.57 5.88
N HIS A 119 -12.29 13.80 5.40
CA HIS A 119 -11.57 14.09 4.16
C HIS A 119 -10.33 14.93 4.45
N PHE A 120 -9.14 14.36 4.22
CA PHE A 120 -7.88 15.08 4.23
C PHE A 120 -7.48 15.39 2.78
N ASN A 121 -7.54 16.68 2.41
CA ASN A 121 -7.21 17.12 1.04
C ASN A 121 -5.72 17.39 0.82
N GLN A 122 -4.96 17.56 1.91
CA GLN A 122 -3.51 17.66 1.89
C GLN A 122 -2.88 16.42 2.53
N LYS A 123 -1.57 16.28 2.39
CA LYS A 123 -0.81 15.22 3.05
C LYS A 123 -0.96 15.34 4.57
N ILE A 124 -0.93 14.20 5.26
CA ILE A 124 -1.00 14.16 6.71
C ILE A 124 0.04 13.19 7.26
N ILE A 125 0.73 13.64 8.30
CA ILE A 125 1.70 12.84 9.04
C ILE A 125 1.19 12.79 10.46
N PHE A 126 0.82 11.60 10.91
CA PHE A 126 0.69 11.31 12.33
C PHE A 126 2.10 11.05 12.84
N TYR A 127 2.77 12.09 13.31
CA TYR A 127 4.15 12.02 13.79
C TYR A 127 4.15 11.87 15.30
N LYS A 128 4.64 10.73 15.81
CA LYS A 128 4.62 10.42 17.25
C LYS A 128 3.23 10.59 17.86
N THR A 129 2.20 10.14 17.13
CA THR A 129 0.81 10.18 17.60
C THR A 129 0.47 8.83 18.24
N ASP A 130 0.01 8.86 19.48
CA ASP A 130 -0.30 7.64 20.22
C ASP A 130 -1.81 7.41 20.26
N PHE A 131 -2.24 6.31 19.65
CA PHE A 131 -3.61 5.80 19.73
C PHE A 131 -3.64 4.62 20.70
N LEU A 132 -3.84 4.91 21.99
CA LEU A 132 -3.88 3.91 23.06
C LEU A 132 -5.22 3.15 23.11
N GLY A 133 -6.27 3.76 22.55
CA GLY A 133 -7.59 3.18 22.40
C GLY A 133 -7.85 2.59 21.01
N THR A 134 -9.12 2.66 20.60
CA THR A 134 -9.51 2.34 19.21
C THR A 134 -9.40 3.59 18.35
N VAL A 135 -8.77 3.48 17.19
CA VAL A 135 -8.78 4.53 16.17
C VAL A 135 -9.54 4.08 14.93
N VAL A 136 -10.47 4.92 14.47
CA VAL A 136 -11.38 4.61 13.36
C VAL A 136 -11.13 5.56 12.20
N PHE A 137 -10.65 5.03 11.08
CA PHE A 137 -10.52 5.74 9.79
C PHE A 137 -11.55 5.26 8.76
N SER A 138 -12.68 4.72 9.22
CA SER A 138 -13.68 4.13 8.34
C SER A 138 -14.27 5.17 7.38
N ARG A 139 -14.31 4.86 6.08
CA ARG A 139 -14.74 5.78 5.01
C ARG A 139 -13.97 7.11 4.94
N THR A 140 -12.81 7.21 5.59
CA THR A 140 -11.91 8.36 5.45
C THR A 140 -11.30 8.37 4.06
N THR A 141 -11.14 9.56 3.47
CA THR A 141 -10.41 9.76 2.22
C THR A 141 -9.15 10.57 2.47
N PHE A 142 -7.99 9.98 2.17
CA PHE A 142 -6.70 10.65 2.08
C PHE A 142 -6.39 10.93 0.61
N LYS A 143 -6.46 12.21 0.20
CA LYS A 143 -6.16 12.61 -1.19
C LYS A 143 -4.68 12.59 -1.50
N GLU A 144 -3.86 12.96 -0.53
CA GLU A 144 -2.40 12.91 -0.60
C GLU A 144 -1.86 11.80 0.33
N ASN A 145 -0.53 11.70 0.46
CA ASN A 145 0.09 10.68 1.30
C ASN A 145 -0.34 10.80 2.77
N VAL A 146 -0.59 9.66 3.41
CA VAL A 146 -0.75 9.53 4.86
C VAL A 146 0.36 8.65 5.44
N LEU A 147 1.04 9.17 6.46
CA LEU A 147 2.13 8.50 7.14
C LEU A 147 1.83 8.39 8.63
N PHE A 148 2.12 7.23 9.22
CA PHE A 148 2.02 6.97 10.66
C PHE A 148 3.41 6.83 11.28
N THR A 149 4.24 7.88 11.09
CA THR A 149 5.66 7.90 11.45
C THR A 149 5.83 7.91 12.97
N TYR A 150 6.44 6.85 13.51
CA TYR A 150 6.66 6.66 14.96
C TYR A 150 5.38 6.73 15.79
N SER A 151 4.23 6.42 15.19
CA SER A 151 2.92 6.43 15.86
C SER A 151 2.58 5.07 16.41
N LEU A 152 2.03 5.03 17.64
CA LEU A 152 1.57 3.81 18.29
C LEU A 152 0.10 3.53 17.99
N PHE A 153 -0.20 2.29 17.58
CA PHE A 153 -1.53 1.71 17.60
C PHE A 153 -1.56 0.59 18.65
N ASP A 154 -2.08 0.89 19.84
CA ASP A 154 -1.99 -0.02 20.98
C ASP A 154 -3.05 -1.12 20.96
N LYS A 155 -4.32 -0.78 20.66
CA LYS A 155 -5.45 -1.74 20.73
C LYS A 155 -6.03 -2.12 19.38
N LEU A 156 -6.65 -1.18 18.67
CA LEU A 156 -7.37 -1.47 17.43
C LEU A 156 -7.34 -0.28 16.47
N VAL A 157 -6.93 -0.52 15.23
CA VAL A 157 -7.03 0.44 14.12
C VAL A 157 -7.93 -0.09 13.01
N ILE A 158 -8.95 0.69 12.64
CA ILE A 158 -9.98 0.29 11.66
C ILE A 158 -9.89 1.18 10.41
N PHE A 159 -9.57 0.59 9.26
CA PHE A 159 -9.53 1.26 7.95
C PHE A 159 -10.69 0.85 7.03
N ARG A 160 -11.87 0.55 7.58
CA ARG A 160 -13.00 0.02 6.79
C ARG A 160 -13.40 0.98 5.67
N GLY A 161 -13.23 0.57 4.41
CA GLY A 161 -13.60 1.39 3.26
C GLY A 161 -12.79 2.67 3.11
N THR A 162 -11.61 2.77 3.75
CA THR A 162 -10.71 3.93 3.63
C THR A 162 -10.13 4.01 2.22
N ILE A 163 -10.02 5.24 1.69
CA ILE A 163 -9.46 5.50 0.36
C ILE A 163 -8.11 6.20 0.51
N PHE A 164 -7.05 5.54 0.02
CA PHE A 164 -5.70 6.08 -0.08
C PHE A 164 -5.41 6.41 -1.55
N GLN A 165 -5.52 7.68 -1.95
CA GLN A 165 -5.38 8.06 -3.36
C GLN A 165 -3.93 8.12 -3.81
N LYS A 166 -3.01 8.62 -2.96
CA LYS A 166 -1.60 8.83 -3.31
C LYS A 166 -0.62 7.92 -2.58
N GLY A 167 -0.89 7.51 -1.35
CA GLY A 167 0.01 6.62 -0.62
C GLY A 167 -0.38 6.42 0.83
N LEU A 168 0.04 5.29 1.39
CA LEU A 168 -0.07 4.93 2.80
C LEU A 168 1.32 4.46 3.25
N ASP A 169 1.79 4.97 4.38
CA ASP A 169 2.99 4.46 5.05
C ASP A 169 2.66 3.98 6.46
N LEU A 170 2.79 2.67 6.67
CA LEU A 170 2.72 1.99 7.98
C LEU A 170 4.07 1.47 8.45
N SER A 171 5.15 1.71 7.69
CA SER A 171 6.45 1.04 7.92
C SER A 171 7.13 1.45 9.22
N LEU A 172 6.88 2.67 9.69
CA LEU A 172 7.39 3.20 10.97
C LEU A 172 6.30 3.26 12.04
N ALA A 173 5.13 2.70 11.79
CA ALA A 173 4.07 2.60 12.79
C ALA A 173 4.38 1.44 13.76
N ILE A 174 4.16 1.67 15.05
CA ILE A 174 4.26 0.65 16.09
C ILE A 174 2.86 0.04 16.25
N ILE A 175 2.63 -1.11 15.64
CA ILE A 175 1.33 -1.80 15.66
C ILE A 175 1.38 -2.92 16.71
N SER A 176 1.08 -2.57 17.97
CA SER A 176 0.95 -3.55 19.07
C SER A 176 -0.41 -4.25 19.05
N GLY A 177 -1.45 -3.51 18.64
CA GLY A 177 -2.82 -3.99 18.57
C GLY A 177 -3.24 -4.61 17.24
N GLU A 178 -4.55 -4.78 17.06
CA GLU A 178 -5.14 -5.32 15.84
C GLU A 178 -5.27 -4.26 14.74
N LEU A 179 -4.87 -4.62 13.52
CA LEU A 179 -5.10 -3.86 12.30
C LEU A 179 -6.29 -4.46 11.54
N SER A 180 -7.31 -3.65 11.21
CA SER A 180 -8.50 -4.06 10.45
C SER A 180 -8.62 -3.28 9.13
N PRO A 181 -7.96 -3.73 8.03
CA PRO A 181 -7.93 -3.07 6.73
C PRO A 181 -9.04 -3.56 5.78
N PHE A 182 -10.27 -3.73 6.27
CA PHE A 182 -11.37 -4.24 5.45
C PHE A 182 -11.78 -3.28 4.33
N ASP A 183 -11.88 -3.76 3.09
CA ASP A 183 -12.31 -2.99 1.91
C ASP A 183 -11.52 -1.69 1.63
N ILE A 184 -10.23 -1.65 1.98
CA ILE A 184 -9.38 -0.49 1.67
C ILE A 184 -9.17 -0.30 0.16
N LYS A 185 -9.23 0.95 -0.30
CA LYS A 185 -8.91 1.32 -1.69
C LYS A 185 -7.49 1.88 -1.74
N ILE A 186 -6.56 1.01 -2.12
CA ILE A 186 -5.14 1.33 -2.31
C ILE A 186 -4.65 0.73 -3.63
N LYS A 187 -3.88 1.52 -4.39
CA LYS A 187 -3.25 1.13 -5.67
C LYS A 187 -1.75 0.91 -5.48
N ASP A 188 -1.08 0.47 -6.54
CA ASP A 188 0.38 0.55 -6.63
C ASP A 188 0.76 2.04 -6.70
N PHE A 189 1.17 2.62 -5.58
CA PHE A 189 1.34 4.06 -5.45
C PHE A 189 2.80 4.51 -5.65
N GLU A 190 3.04 5.76 -6.03
CA GLU A 190 4.39 6.27 -6.27
C GLU A 190 5.19 6.40 -4.96
N SER A 191 6.49 6.16 -5.05
CA SER A 191 7.42 6.31 -3.92
C SER A 191 8.73 6.92 -4.40
N ASN A 192 9.37 7.71 -3.55
CA ASN A 192 10.71 8.20 -3.84
C ASN A 192 11.72 7.04 -3.81
N GLY A 193 12.81 7.15 -4.58
CA GLY A 193 13.80 6.09 -4.75
C GLY A 193 14.60 5.74 -3.49
N ASN A 194 15.73 5.05 -3.67
CA ASN A 194 16.58 4.68 -2.55
C ASN A 194 17.25 5.93 -1.94
N VAL A 195 16.86 6.27 -0.71
CA VAL A 195 17.45 7.35 0.09
C VAL A 195 18.50 6.76 1.02
N LYS A 196 19.77 7.15 0.85
CA LYS A 196 20.90 6.70 1.68
C LYS A 196 21.22 7.65 2.83
N ASP A 197 20.89 8.92 2.64
CA ASP A 197 21.11 9.96 3.63
C ASP A 197 20.03 9.89 4.70
N GLU A 198 20.42 9.61 5.94
CA GLU A 198 19.47 9.38 7.04
C GLU A 198 18.74 10.67 7.43
N GLU A 199 19.39 11.84 7.36
CA GLU A 199 18.73 13.12 7.65
C GLU A 199 17.63 13.44 6.63
N LEU A 200 17.90 13.23 5.35
CA LEU A 200 16.92 13.37 4.28
C LEU A 200 15.80 12.34 4.41
N TYR A 201 16.13 11.11 4.78
CA TYR A 201 15.14 10.07 5.07
C TYR A 201 14.20 10.51 6.19
N GLU A 202 14.74 10.97 7.32
CA GLU A 202 13.95 11.47 8.45
C GLU A 202 13.08 12.67 8.06
N LYS A 203 13.64 13.63 7.31
CA LYS A 203 12.88 14.80 6.81
C LYS A 203 11.68 14.39 5.95
N TYR A 204 11.87 13.38 5.09
CA TYR A 204 10.80 12.87 4.23
C TYR A 204 9.65 12.26 5.01
N VAL A 205 9.96 11.42 6.01
CA VAL A 205 8.94 10.69 6.76
C VAL A 205 8.31 11.52 7.88
N SER A 206 9.01 12.51 8.42
CA SER A 206 8.53 13.31 9.56
C SER A 206 7.94 14.68 9.18
N ASN A 207 8.36 15.28 8.07
CA ASN A 207 7.94 16.65 7.70
C ASN A 207 7.32 16.75 6.30
N GLU A 208 7.92 16.10 5.30
CA GLU A 208 7.53 16.32 3.90
C GLU A 208 6.42 15.38 3.41
N GLY A 209 6.16 14.27 4.11
CA GLY A 209 5.13 13.30 3.75
C GLY A 209 5.49 12.51 2.48
N ILE A 210 6.78 12.28 2.27
CA ILE A 210 7.31 11.56 1.11
C ILE A 210 7.54 10.10 1.52
N ILE A 211 6.91 9.18 0.81
CA ILE A 211 7.06 7.75 1.06
C ILE A 211 8.26 7.23 0.27
N VAL A 212 9.25 6.67 0.97
CA VAL A 212 10.44 6.06 0.37
C VAL A 212 10.13 4.64 -0.10
N GLU A 213 10.80 4.16 -1.15
CA GLU A 213 10.52 2.85 -1.77
C GLU A 213 10.59 1.69 -0.77
N LYS A 214 11.55 1.73 0.18
CA LYS A 214 11.67 0.73 1.26
C LYS A 214 10.43 0.71 2.18
N ASN A 215 9.85 1.89 2.47
CA ASN A 215 8.66 2.07 3.30
C ASN A 215 7.39 1.59 2.59
N LYS A 216 7.27 1.89 1.30
CA LYS A 216 6.20 1.36 0.44
C LYS A 216 6.18 -0.17 0.47
N ARG A 217 7.34 -0.80 0.29
CA ARG A 217 7.48 -2.27 0.35
C ARG A 217 7.05 -2.81 1.72
N GLU A 218 7.51 -2.18 2.81
CA GLU A 218 7.17 -2.61 4.16
C GLU A 218 5.67 -2.45 4.46
N THR A 219 5.04 -1.37 4.01
CA THR A 219 3.59 -1.19 4.12
C THR A 219 2.82 -2.32 3.44
N PHE A 220 3.22 -2.70 2.22
CA PHE A 220 2.59 -3.86 1.55
C PHE A 220 2.87 -5.17 2.28
N ARG A 221 4.04 -5.33 2.91
CA ARG A 221 4.36 -6.51 3.73
C ARG A 221 3.48 -6.60 4.97
N ILE A 222 3.25 -5.49 5.66
CA ILE A 222 2.35 -5.39 6.82
C ILE A 222 0.93 -5.81 6.44
N LEU A 223 0.39 -5.22 5.36
CA LEU A 223 -0.95 -5.56 4.87
C LEU A 223 -1.04 -7.02 4.42
N LYS A 224 -0.04 -7.51 3.67
CA LYS A 224 0.05 -8.91 3.24
C LYS A 224 0.02 -9.86 4.44
N ARG A 225 0.79 -9.58 5.50
CA ARG A 225 0.86 -10.41 6.71
C ARG A 225 -0.51 -10.46 7.42
N HIS A 226 -1.20 -9.34 7.52
CA HIS A 226 -2.56 -9.30 8.07
C HIS A 226 -3.50 -10.26 7.32
N PHE A 227 -3.59 -10.14 5.99
CA PHE A 227 -4.50 -11.00 5.21
C PHE A 227 -4.10 -12.48 5.19
N LEU A 228 -2.81 -12.77 5.30
CA LEU A 228 -2.32 -14.14 5.46
C LEU A 228 -2.84 -14.76 6.76
N ASN A 229 -2.73 -14.04 7.88
CA ASN A 229 -3.18 -14.53 9.19
C ASN A 229 -4.70 -14.74 9.26
N GLN A 230 -5.47 -14.03 8.43
CA GLN A 230 -6.93 -14.16 8.31
C GLN A 230 -7.35 -15.21 7.25
N HIS A 231 -6.41 -15.95 6.66
CA HIS A 231 -6.66 -16.86 5.54
C HIS A 231 -7.39 -16.22 4.35
N ASN A 232 -7.31 -14.90 4.19
CA ASN A 232 -7.86 -14.18 3.05
C ASN A 232 -6.88 -14.23 1.88
N SER A 233 -6.98 -15.28 1.07
CA SER A 233 -6.05 -15.53 -0.03
C SER A 233 -6.11 -14.47 -1.13
N ILE A 234 -7.27 -13.85 -1.35
CA ILE A 234 -7.50 -12.86 -2.42
C ILE A 234 -6.68 -11.60 -2.14
N ASP A 235 -6.88 -10.99 -0.98
CA ASP A 235 -6.18 -9.76 -0.61
C ASP A 235 -4.71 -10.04 -0.30
N TYR A 236 -4.39 -11.20 0.29
CA TYR A 236 -3.00 -11.64 0.43
C TYR A 236 -2.25 -11.63 -0.91
N LEU A 237 -2.81 -12.21 -1.97
CA LEU A 237 -2.18 -12.23 -3.29
C LEU A 237 -2.08 -10.85 -3.93
N LYS A 238 -3.06 -9.98 -3.69
CA LYS A 238 -3.02 -8.58 -4.11
C LYS A 238 -1.78 -7.90 -3.52
N PHE A 239 -1.61 -7.92 -2.20
CA PHE A 239 -0.51 -7.25 -1.51
C PHE A 239 0.84 -7.95 -1.69
N SER A 240 0.88 -9.28 -1.76
CA SER A 240 2.11 -10.02 -2.09
C SER A 240 2.65 -9.64 -3.47
N SER A 241 1.78 -9.43 -4.45
CA SER A 241 2.21 -9.00 -5.78
C SER A 241 2.69 -7.54 -5.78
N LEU A 242 2.09 -6.66 -4.99
CA LEU A 242 2.54 -5.26 -4.86
C LEU A 242 3.90 -5.16 -4.16
N GLU A 243 4.11 -5.93 -3.09
CA GLU A 243 5.42 -6.05 -2.43
C GLU A 243 6.49 -6.58 -3.40
N GLN A 244 6.21 -7.66 -4.13
CA GLN A 244 7.15 -8.25 -5.10
C GLN A 244 7.48 -7.29 -6.25
N LYS A 245 6.50 -6.55 -6.77
CA LYS A 245 6.73 -5.50 -7.77
C LYS A 245 7.66 -4.40 -7.25
N THR A 246 7.40 -3.92 -6.03
CA THR A 246 8.22 -2.89 -5.38
C THR A 246 9.66 -3.39 -5.18
N TYR A 247 9.83 -4.62 -4.68
CA TYR A 247 11.15 -5.22 -4.52
C TYR A 247 11.88 -5.43 -5.85
N THR A 248 11.16 -5.81 -6.91
CA THR A 248 11.74 -5.94 -8.26
C THR A 248 12.27 -4.60 -8.78
N SER A 249 11.57 -3.49 -8.51
CA SER A 249 12.03 -2.13 -8.84
C SER A 249 13.32 -1.78 -8.09
N GLU A 250 13.39 -2.06 -6.79
CA GLU A 250 14.60 -1.85 -5.99
C GLU A 250 15.80 -2.65 -6.54
N LEU A 251 15.58 -3.94 -6.83
CA LEU A 251 16.63 -4.82 -7.37
C LEU A 251 17.09 -4.36 -8.75
N ARG A 252 16.17 -3.93 -9.62
CA ARG A 252 16.53 -3.37 -10.93
C ARG A 252 17.54 -2.24 -10.77
N LYS A 253 17.27 -1.27 -9.89
CA LYS A 253 18.18 -0.14 -9.64
C LYS A 253 19.56 -0.60 -9.14
N LYS A 254 19.61 -1.66 -8.32
CA LYS A 254 20.87 -2.25 -7.84
C LYS A 254 21.64 -2.97 -8.96
N VAL A 255 20.98 -3.83 -9.73
CA VAL A 255 21.58 -4.60 -10.83
C VAL A 255 22.17 -3.70 -11.92
N PHE A 256 21.48 -2.59 -12.25
CA PHE A 256 21.95 -1.63 -13.25
C PHE A 256 22.86 -0.53 -12.67
N SER A 257 23.15 -0.56 -11.36
CA SER A 257 24.23 0.22 -10.78
C SER A 257 25.55 -0.54 -10.90
N LYS A 258 26.70 0.14 -10.99
CA LYS A 258 28.04 -0.48 -11.20
C LYS A 258 28.50 -1.47 -10.10
N LYS A 259 27.64 -1.89 -9.19
CA LYS A 259 27.91 -2.86 -8.11
C LYS A 259 27.25 -4.20 -8.46
N LEU A 260 28.01 -5.08 -9.11
CA LEU A 260 27.59 -6.41 -9.55
C LEU A 260 27.58 -7.41 -8.38
N ASP A 261 26.59 -7.30 -7.50
CA ASP A 261 26.34 -8.33 -6.49
C ASP A 261 25.52 -9.49 -7.09
N LYS A 262 25.98 -10.75 -6.94
CA LYS A 262 25.34 -11.94 -7.52
C LYS A 262 23.91 -12.19 -7.01
N LYS A 263 23.66 -11.96 -5.73
CA LYS A 263 22.37 -12.25 -5.07
C LYS A 263 21.21 -11.36 -5.58
N PRO A 264 21.37 -10.02 -5.67
CA PRO A 264 20.38 -9.16 -6.31
C PRO A 264 20.00 -9.56 -7.75
N ILE A 265 20.95 -10.09 -8.53
CA ILE A 265 20.71 -10.55 -9.90
C ILE A 265 19.81 -11.79 -9.91
N GLN A 266 20.10 -12.79 -9.07
CA GLN A 266 19.30 -14.01 -8.98
C GLN A 266 17.86 -13.72 -8.54
N ASP A 267 17.69 -12.91 -7.50
CA ASP A 267 16.37 -12.52 -7.01
C ASP A 267 15.58 -11.74 -8.08
N TYR A 268 16.26 -10.85 -8.82
CA TYR A 268 15.65 -10.09 -9.91
C TYR A 268 15.16 -10.99 -11.04
N ILE A 269 15.99 -11.97 -11.47
CA ILE A 269 15.63 -12.92 -12.53
C ILE A 269 14.42 -13.75 -12.09
N ILE A 270 14.42 -14.30 -10.87
CA ILE A 270 13.32 -15.12 -10.35
C ILE A 270 12.02 -14.31 -10.30
N LEU A 271 12.07 -13.07 -9.80
CA LEU A 271 10.89 -12.21 -9.74
C LEU A 271 10.36 -11.83 -11.13
N LYS A 272 11.26 -11.57 -12.08
CA LYS A 272 10.89 -11.32 -13.47
C LYS A 272 10.26 -12.55 -14.12
N LEU A 273 10.82 -13.74 -13.91
CA LEU A 273 10.24 -14.98 -14.40
C LEU A 273 8.85 -15.22 -13.78
N ASN A 274 8.66 -15.01 -12.48
CA ASN A 274 7.35 -15.13 -11.82
C ASN A 274 6.33 -14.10 -12.34
N PHE A 275 6.77 -12.87 -12.64
CA PHE A 275 5.92 -11.87 -13.25
C PHE A 275 5.45 -12.29 -14.66
N LEU A 276 6.39 -12.72 -15.50
CA LEU A 276 6.14 -13.15 -16.88
C LEU A 276 5.29 -14.42 -16.94
N SER A 277 5.57 -15.40 -16.09
CA SER A 277 4.90 -16.69 -16.11
C SER A 277 3.46 -16.59 -15.62
N ASN A 278 3.21 -16.04 -14.42
CA ASN A 278 1.88 -16.13 -13.82
C ASN A 278 1.41 -14.84 -13.11
N ASN A 279 2.09 -13.72 -13.34
CA ASN A 279 1.83 -12.44 -12.70
C ASN A 279 1.85 -12.55 -11.16
N HIS A 280 2.89 -13.18 -10.62
CA HIS A 280 3.07 -13.41 -9.18
C HIS A 280 1.93 -14.25 -8.56
N GLY A 281 1.54 -15.33 -9.25
CA GLY A 281 0.51 -16.29 -8.82
C GLY A 281 -0.94 -15.88 -9.11
N LYS A 282 -1.16 -14.75 -9.79
CA LYS A 282 -2.52 -14.21 -10.03
C LYS A 282 -3.26 -14.89 -11.18
N SER A 283 -2.55 -15.36 -12.22
CA SER A 283 -3.16 -15.87 -13.46
C SER A 283 -2.58 -17.21 -13.89
N TYR A 284 -3.41 -18.27 -13.82
CA TYR A 284 -3.07 -19.59 -14.33
C TYR A 284 -3.06 -19.63 -15.87
N LEU A 285 -3.94 -18.84 -16.53
CA LEU A 285 -3.95 -18.74 -17.99
C LEU A 285 -2.65 -18.16 -18.52
N ARG A 286 -2.08 -17.14 -17.84
CA ARG A 286 -0.74 -16.64 -18.19
C ARG A 286 0.32 -17.73 -18.06
N ALA A 287 0.23 -18.59 -17.06
CA ALA A 287 1.18 -19.69 -16.87
C ALA A 287 1.10 -20.75 -17.97
N ILE A 288 -0.12 -21.09 -18.41
CA ILE A 288 -0.34 -21.99 -19.55
C ILE A 288 0.23 -21.37 -20.82
N LEU A 289 -0.10 -20.10 -21.11
CA LEU A 289 0.42 -19.38 -22.27
C LEU A 289 1.95 -19.26 -22.24
N PHE A 290 2.53 -18.95 -21.08
CA PHE A 290 3.98 -18.95 -20.89
C PHE A 290 4.60 -20.30 -21.24
N THR A 291 4.00 -21.41 -20.77
CA THR A 291 4.48 -22.77 -21.04
C THR A 291 4.41 -23.11 -22.53
N LEU A 292 3.32 -22.74 -23.21
CA LEU A 292 3.15 -22.95 -24.63
C LEU A 292 4.16 -22.14 -25.46
N LEU A 293 4.34 -20.85 -25.14
CA LEU A 293 5.24 -19.96 -25.87
C LEU A 293 6.72 -20.34 -25.66
N ILE A 294 7.12 -20.59 -24.42
CA ILE A 294 8.50 -20.99 -24.11
C ILE A 294 8.80 -22.38 -24.68
N GLY A 295 7.81 -23.28 -24.62
CA GLY A 295 7.89 -24.59 -25.24
C GLY A 295 8.06 -24.47 -26.75
N LEU A 296 7.29 -23.60 -27.41
CA LEU A 296 7.37 -23.39 -28.85
C LEU A 296 8.73 -22.84 -29.27
N MET A 297 9.26 -21.88 -28.51
CA MET A 297 10.59 -21.31 -28.74
C MET A 297 11.70 -22.36 -28.66
N PHE A 298 11.73 -23.17 -27.60
CA PHE A 298 12.75 -24.22 -27.45
C PHE A 298 12.53 -25.40 -28.40
N PHE A 299 11.29 -25.69 -28.76
CA PHE A 299 10.96 -26.67 -29.80
C PHE A 299 11.51 -26.21 -31.16
N TYR A 300 11.31 -24.95 -31.53
CA TYR A 300 11.87 -24.37 -32.74
C TYR A 300 13.40 -24.45 -32.78
N PHE A 301 14.07 -24.07 -31.69
CA PHE A 301 15.53 -24.22 -31.58
C PHE A 301 16.00 -25.69 -31.66
N SER A 302 15.22 -26.62 -31.11
CA SER A 302 15.51 -28.04 -31.21
C SER A 302 15.40 -28.51 -32.66
N ILE A 303 14.30 -28.19 -33.36
CA ILE A 303 14.09 -28.58 -34.76
C ILE A 303 15.22 -28.08 -35.67
N ILE A 304 15.62 -26.81 -35.57
CA ILE A 304 16.69 -26.27 -36.43
C ILE A 304 18.06 -26.91 -36.15
N ALA A 305 18.22 -27.53 -34.98
CA ALA A 305 19.41 -28.31 -34.63
C ALA A 305 19.36 -29.76 -35.14
N THR A 306 18.47 -30.08 -36.08
CA THR A 306 18.41 -31.37 -36.78
C THR A 306 18.92 -31.22 -38.22
N GLU A 307 19.07 -32.31 -38.98
CA GLU A 307 19.50 -32.23 -40.39
C GLU A 307 18.35 -31.93 -41.34
N ASN A 308 17.15 -32.39 -41.01
CA ASN A 308 15.99 -32.33 -41.91
C ASN A 308 15.33 -30.95 -41.99
N PHE A 309 15.76 -29.99 -41.17
CA PHE A 309 15.12 -28.69 -41.06
C PHE A 309 16.14 -27.55 -41.16
N TYR A 310 15.74 -26.49 -41.88
CA TYR A 310 16.52 -25.27 -42.07
C TYR A 310 15.63 -24.04 -41.83
N ILE A 311 16.26 -22.90 -41.56
CA ILE A 311 15.55 -21.64 -41.38
C ILE A 311 15.03 -21.17 -42.74
N SER A 312 13.72 -21.02 -42.87
CA SER A 312 13.08 -20.43 -44.05
C SER A 312 12.30 -19.17 -43.68
N LEU A 313 12.41 -18.13 -44.50
CA LEU A 313 11.61 -16.90 -44.41
C LEU A 313 10.31 -17.00 -45.22
N THR A 314 10.14 -18.05 -46.02
CA THR A 314 8.88 -18.36 -46.70
C THR A 314 7.91 -19.04 -45.73
N GLY A 315 6.60 -18.83 -45.93
CA GLY A 315 5.57 -19.35 -45.03
C GLY A 315 5.62 -20.88 -44.87
N ILE A 316 5.22 -21.36 -43.70
CA ILE A 316 5.12 -22.79 -43.38
C ILE A 316 3.94 -23.40 -44.15
N THR A 317 4.14 -24.49 -44.89
CA THR A 317 3.02 -25.21 -45.51
C THR A 317 2.16 -25.90 -44.46
N LEU A 318 0.84 -25.97 -44.70
CA LEU A 318 -0.11 -26.57 -43.77
C LEU A 318 0.21 -28.05 -43.47
N GLU A 319 0.70 -28.79 -44.47
CA GLU A 319 1.15 -30.17 -44.33
C GLU A 319 2.36 -30.29 -43.39
N THR A 320 3.37 -29.43 -43.56
CA THR A 320 4.54 -29.38 -42.67
C THR A 320 4.13 -29.04 -41.23
N PHE A 321 3.16 -28.14 -41.06
CA PHE A 321 2.62 -27.81 -39.74
C PHE A 321 1.97 -29.02 -39.07
N TYR A 322 1.06 -29.72 -39.75
CA TYR A 322 0.38 -30.89 -39.19
C TYR A 322 1.33 -32.04 -38.85
N LYS A 323 2.36 -32.28 -39.68
CA LYS A 323 3.37 -33.30 -39.40
C LYS A 323 4.15 -32.99 -38.11
N ASN A 324 4.42 -31.72 -37.84
CA ASN A 324 5.28 -31.30 -36.72
C ASN A 324 4.53 -30.94 -35.44
N VAL A 325 3.23 -30.63 -35.51
CA VAL A 325 2.44 -30.27 -34.31
C VAL A 325 2.38 -31.41 -33.29
N LYS A 326 2.38 -32.67 -33.74
CA LYS A 326 2.48 -33.85 -32.86
C LYS A 326 3.77 -33.82 -32.03
N TYR A 327 4.91 -33.54 -32.67
CA TYR A 327 6.21 -33.48 -32.00
C TYR A 327 6.27 -32.32 -30.99
N PHE A 328 5.56 -31.22 -31.26
CA PHE A 328 5.43 -30.12 -30.30
C PHE A 328 4.73 -30.56 -29.01
N PHE A 329 3.59 -31.25 -29.10
CA PHE A 329 2.88 -31.73 -27.91
C PHE A 329 3.66 -32.81 -27.15
N ILE A 330 4.41 -33.66 -27.85
CA ILE A 330 5.35 -34.58 -27.19
C ILE A 330 6.43 -33.79 -26.43
N PHE A 331 7.02 -32.78 -27.07
CA PHE A 331 8.05 -31.92 -26.47
C PHE A 331 7.56 -31.21 -25.20
N LEU A 332 6.30 -30.75 -25.18
CA LEU A 332 5.66 -30.15 -23.99
C LEU A 332 5.55 -31.09 -22.80
N THR A 333 5.74 -32.40 -22.98
CA THR A 333 5.70 -33.38 -21.89
C THR A 333 7.10 -33.49 -21.28
N PRO A 334 7.37 -33.05 -20.03
CA PRO A 334 8.74 -33.01 -19.49
C PRO A 334 9.46 -34.37 -19.48
N THR A 335 8.70 -35.46 -19.47
CA THR A 335 9.16 -36.85 -19.40
C THR A 335 9.24 -37.55 -20.76
N HIS A 336 9.10 -36.83 -21.88
CA HIS A 336 9.21 -37.44 -23.20
C HIS A 336 10.55 -38.15 -23.41
N ARG A 337 10.55 -39.21 -24.24
CA ARG A 337 11.78 -39.94 -24.61
C ARG A 337 12.66 -39.05 -25.48
N ILE A 338 13.98 -39.14 -25.32
CA ILE A 338 14.93 -38.38 -26.14
C ILE A 338 14.82 -38.78 -27.62
N SER A 339 14.48 -40.03 -27.90
CA SER A 339 14.34 -40.61 -29.25
C SER A 339 13.12 -40.17 -30.05
N PHE A 340 12.29 -39.25 -29.52
CA PHE A 340 11.04 -38.86 -30.18
C PHE A 340 11.20 -38.16 -31.53
N MET A 341 12.44 -37.78 -31.92
CA MET A 341 12.78 -37.16 -33.20
C MET A 341 14.01 -37.79 -33.86
N ASP A 342 14.29 -39.08 -33.61
CA ASP A 342 15.44 -39.76 -34.25
C ASP A 342 15.35 -39.73 -35.79
N GLU A 343 14.13 -39.80 -36.35
CA GLU A 343 13.87 -39.66 -37.79
C GLU A 343 14.36 -38.31 -38.38
N ALA A 344 14.58 -37.29 -37.54
CA ALA A 344 15.03 -35.97 -37.97
C ALA A 344 16.56 -35.83 -38.04
N ASN A 345 17.33 -36.84 -37.61
CA ASN A 345 18.78 -36.80 -37.43
C ASN A 345 19.22 -35.62 -36.52
N PRO A 346 18.97 -35.71 -35.20
CA PRO A 346 19.32 -34.64 -34.26
C PRO A 346 20.83 -34.48 -34.07
N LYS A 347 21.33 -33.24 -34.10
CA LYS A 347 22.74 -32.89 -33.82
C LYS A 347 22.95 -32.58 -32.34
N THR A 348 24.20 -32.37 -31.91
CA THR A 348 24.54 -32.09 -30.49
C THR A 348 23.69 -30.99 -29.84
N PHE A 349 23.46 -29.88 -30.55
CA PHE A 349 22.68 -28.75 -30.01
C PHE A 349 21.18 -29.07 -29.85
N PHE A 350 20.64 -30.08 -30.54
CA PHE A 350 19.27 -30.54 -30.31
C PHE A 350 19.09 -30.96 -28.84
N TYR A 351 20.03 -31.76 -28.33
CA TYR A 351 19.97 -32.27 -26.95
C TYR A 351 20.09 -31.15 -25.91
N VAL A 352 20.90 -30.12 -26.20
CA VAL A 352 21.04 -28.93 -25.35
C VAL A 352 19.72 -28.16 -25.28
N TRP A 353 19.12 -27.84 -26.43
CA TRP A 353 17.84 -27.11 -26.47
C TRP A 353 16.69 -27.93 -25.91
N ASN A 354 16.68 -29.24 -26.14
CA ASN A 354 15.72 -30.15 -25.56
C ASN A 354 15.79 -30.14 -24.03
N PHE A 355 16.99 -30.27 -23.46
CA PHE A 355 17.20 -30.25 -22.02
C PHE A 355 16.79 -28.92 -21.38
N ILE A 356 17.21 -27.78 -21.95
CA ILE A 356 16.84 -26.45 -21.46
C ILE A 356 15.32 -26.25 -21.58
N GLY A 357 14.72 -26.66 -22.69
CA GLY A 357 13.27 -26.64 -22.89
C GLY A 357 12.51 -27.37 -21.79
N ARG A 358 12.95 -28.57 -21.40
CA ARG A 358 12.34 -29.33 -20.29
C ARG A 358 12.36 -28.56 -18.97
N ILE A 359 13.45 -27.86 -18.65
CA ILE A 359 13.55 -27.04 -17.43
C ILE A 359 12.48 -25.94 -17.45
N PHE A 360 12.38 -25.19 -18.54
CA PHE A 360 11.42 -24.09 -18.65
C PHE A 360 9.97 -24.57 -18.72
N ILE A 361 9.69 -25.67 -19.40
CA ILE A 361 8.36 -26.28 -19.44
C ILE A 361 7.97 -26.77 -18.04
N SER A 362 8.86 -27.46 -17.33
CA SER A 362 8.62 -27.92 -15.95
C SER A 362 8.36 -26.75 -15.01
N TYR A 363 9.12 -25.67 -15.16
CA TYR A 363 8.86 -24.40 -14.46
C TYR A 363 7.47 -23.84 -14.81
N GLY A 364 7.10 -23.78 -16.09
CA GLY A 364 5.77 -23.31 -16.53
C GLY A 364 4.61 -24.14 -15.95
N ILE A 365 4.75 -25.46 -15.91
CA ILE A 365 3.80 -26.38 -15.27
C ILE A 365 3.71 -26.09 -13.76
N TYR A 366 4.85 -25.94 -13.08
CA TYR A 366 4.88 -25.56 -11.66
C TYR A 366 4.17 -24.22 -11.41
N GLN A 367 4.41 -23.21 -12.24
CA GLN A 367 3.78 -21.90 -12.17
C GLN A 367 2.26 -21.97 -12.39
N THR A 368 1.82 -22.90 -13.24
CA THR A 368 0.40 -23.22 -13.46
C THR A 368 -0.21 -23.79 -12.19
N ILE A 369 0.41 -24.82 -11.59
CA ILE A 369 -0.03 -25.43 -10.32
C ILE A 369 -0.12 -24.37 -9.21
N GLN A 370 0.91 -23.54 -9.07
CA GLN A 370 0.95 -22.48 -8.06
C GLN A 370 -0.20 -21.48 -8.24
N ALA A 371 -0.49 -21.05 -9.47
CA ALA A 371 -1.57 -20.11 -9.76
C ALA A 371 -2.97 -20.74 -9.63
N PHE A 372 -3.11 -22.05 -9.85
CA PHE A 372 -4.37 -22.79 -9.58
C PHE A 372 -4.63 -22.90 -8.08
N ARG A 373 -3.59 -23.10 -7.26
CA ARG A 373 -3.69 -23.20 -5.79
C ARG A 373 -3.91 -21.87 -5.08
N LYS A 374 -4.17 -20.78 -5.81
CA LYS A 374 -4.32 -19.44 -5.25
C LYS A 374 -5.45 -19.29 -4.21
N PHE A 375 -6.43 -20.20 -4.19
CA PHE A 375 -7.53 -20.23 -3.21
C PHE A 375 -7.42 -21.38 -2.19
N LYS A 376 -6.34 -22.16 -2.25
CA LYS A 376 -6.05 -23.27 -1.31
C LYS A 376 -4.68 -23.01 -0.71
N LYS A 377 -4.62 -22.18 0.34
CA LYS A 377 -3.40 -21.93 1.12
C LYS A 377 -3.69 -22.07 2.60
#